data_AF-A0AA48RES9-F1
#
_entry.id   AF-A0AA48RES9-F1
#
_cell.length_a   1.000
_cell.length_b   1.000
_cell.length_c   1.000
_cell.angle_alpha   90.00
_cell.angle_beta   90.00
_cell.angle_gamma   90.00
#
_symmetry.space_group_name_H-M   'P 1'
#
loop_
_entity.id
_entity.type
_entity.pdbx_description
1 polymer ?
#
loop_
_entity_poly.entity_id
_entity_poly.type
_entity_poly.pdbx_seq_one_letter_code
_entity_poly.pdbx_strand_id
1 'polypeptide(L)'
;MRFSTRTAGLRLALSAALIVGGLGLAVPSQAAKLGPYFPIPNGFNLNGVPRDALLNIQASWLKNGLDRLEKARKETEDALEKAKGGAQDQVAGLETKLKDIDKQIEDTKAEIAIASDTTPGEAQKARKDKLLTNVNQWINELEHMATEQMKIAIMSDGGVAMTAEKMNQQYSQFADDLQHAKRDASVENWGK
;
A
#
# COMPACT_ATOMS: atom_id res chain seq x y z
N MET A 1 -48.05 38.21 34.08
CA MET A 1 -49.31 37.97 33.34
C MET A 1 -49.22 38.66 31.98
N ARG A 2 -49.70 37.96 30.93
CA ARG A 2 -50.01 38.42 29.55
C ARG A 2 -48.90 38.41 28.48
N PHE A 3 -49.04 37.38 27.66
CA PHE A 3 -48.80 37.18 26.23
C PHE A 3 -48.97 38.39 25.27
N SER A 4 -48.15 38.43 24.20
CA SER A 4 -48.54 38.37 22.76
C SER A 4 -47.37 38.87 21.89
N THR A 5 -46.62 38.04 21.13
CA THR A 5 -46.84 37.51 19.75
C THR A 5 -47.03 38.53 18.61
N ARG A 6 -46.09 38.49 17.62
CA ARG A 6 -46.28 38.40 16.14
C ARG A 6 -44.94 38.67 15.41
N THR A 7 -44.28 37.64 14.85
CA THR A 7 -44.24 37.21 13.43
C THR A 7 -43.61 38.19 12.43
N ALA A 8 -42.55 37.78 11.73
CA ALA A 8 -42.55 37.52 10.28
C ALA A 8 -41.13 37.43 9.66
N GLY A 9 -40.91 36.35 8.89
CA GLY A 9 -40.03 36.28 7.70
C GLY A 9 -38.52 36.26 7.94
N LEU A 10 -37.66 35.75 7.07
CA LEU A 10 -37.77 34.94 5.84
C LEU A 10 -36.29 34.66 5.44
N ARG A 11 -36.04 33.50 4.79
CA ARG A 11 -34.90 33.18 3.89
C ARG A 11 -33.56 32.70 4.48
N LEU A 12 -33.31 31.40 4.23
CA LEU A 12 -32.20 30.85 3.43
C LEU A 12 -30.87 31.63 3.45
N ALA A 13 -29.84 30.99 4.00
CA ALA A 13 -28.50 31.02 3.42
C ALA A 13 -27.76 29.71 3.75
N LEU A 14 -27.88 28.77 2.82
CA LEU A 14 -26.92 27.69 2.60
C LEU A 14 -25.53 28.34 2.45
N SER A 15 -24.61 28.11 3.37
CA SER A 15 -23.21 28.50 3.19
C SER A 15 -22.37 27.23 3.14
N ALA A 16 -22.21 26.76 1.91
CA ALA A 16 -21.17 25.82 1.51
C ALA A 16 -19.81 26.41 1.92
N ALA A 17 -19.14 25.77 2.87
CA ALA A 17 -17.72 25.99 3.07
C ALA A 17 -16.99 25.25 1.95
N LEU A 18 -16.74 26.01 0.88
CA LEU A 18 -15.86 25.67 -0.23
C LEU A 18 -14.50 25.23 0.30
N ILE A 19 -14.17 23.96 0.01
CA ILE A 19 -12.81 23.43 0.00
C ILE A 19 -12.08 24.06 -1.19
N VAL A 20 -11.31 25.10 -0.94
CA VAL A 20 -10.22 25.60 -1.80
C VAL A 20 -9.23 26.27 -0.84
N GLY A 21 -7.92 26.08 -0.88
CA GLY A 21 -7.10 25.29 -1.77
C GLY A 21 -5.73 25.25 -1.10
N GLY A 22 -5.31 24.06 -0.72
CA GLY A 22 -3.90 23.76 -0.59
C GLY A 22 -3.52 23.04 -1.87
N LEU A 23 -2.90 23.74 -2.81
CA LEU A 23 -1.95 23.14 -3.76
C LEU A 23 -0.76 22.62 -2.95
N GLY A 24 -1.01 21.63 -2.09
CA GLY A 24 0.01 20.71 -1.66
C GLY A 24 0.25 19.83 -2.86
N LEU A 25 1.48 19.82 -3.36
CA LEU A 25 2.00 18.71 -4.14
C LEU A 25 1.44 17.44 -3.49
N ALA A 26 0.51 16.77 -4.18
CA ALA A 26 0.04 15.48 -3.75
C ALA A 26 1.29 14.62 -3.75
N VAL A 27 1.91 14.46 -2.57
CA VAL A 27 2.90 13.43 -2.35
C VAL A 27 2.16 12.19 -2.80
N PRO A 28 2.56 11.53 -3.91
CA PRO A 28 1.75 10.46 -4.46
C PRO A 28 1.57 9.48 -3.32
N SER A 29 0.32 9.31 -2.86
CA SER A 29 0.00 8.33 -1.83
C SER A 29 0.68 7.04 -2.27
N GLN A 30 1.43 6.46 -1.36
CA GLN A 30 2.06 5.18 -1.62
C GLN A 30 0.91 4.17 -1.61
N ALA A 31 0.44 3.82 -2.80
CA ALA A 31 -0.79 3.07 -3.00
C ALA A 31 -0.61 1.63 -2.52
N ALA A 32 0.50 1.04 -2.97
CA ALA A 32 0.93 -0.27 -2.55
C ALA A 32 1.70 -0.11 -1.25
N LYS A 33 0.97 -0.05 -0.13
CA LYS A 33 1.54 -0.18 1.20
C LYS A 33 1.43 -1.64 1.64
N LEU A 34 2.49 -2.17 2.24
CA LEU A 34 2.48 -3.47 2.87
C LEU A 34 1.25 -3.66 3.75
N GLY A 35 0.59 -4.78 3.57
CA GLY A 35 -0.68 -5.10 4.21
C GLY A 35 -1.33 -6.35 3.62
N PRO A 36 -2.62 -6.60 3.92
CA PRO A 36 -3.31 -7.84 3.51
C PRO A 36 -3.32 -8.07 1.99
N TYR A 37 -3.39 -6.98 1.22
CA TYR A 37 -3.40 -7.04 -0.25
C TYR A 37 -2.00 -7.03 -0.85
N PHE A 38 -1.03 -6.41 -0.16
CA PHE A 38 0.36 -6.32 -0.59
C PHE A 38 1.27 -6.94 0.49
N PRO A 39 1.33 -8.27 0.61
CA PRO A 39 2.28 -8.90 1.54
C PRO A 39 3.71 -8.68 1.05
N ILE A 40 4.71 -8.96 1.90
CA ILE A 40 6.11 -9.01 1.46
C ILE A 40 6.24 -9.98 0.27
N PRO A 41 6.97 -9.61 -0.81
CA PRO A 41 7.23 -10.53 -1.91
C PRO A 41 7.80 -11.87 -1.42
N ASN A 42 7.29 -12.96 -1.98
CA ASN A 42 7.75 -14.31 -1.63
C ASN A 42 9.13 -14.58 -2.25
N GLY A 43 10.16 -14.08 -1.57
CA GLY A 43 11.55 -14.17 -1.99
C GLY A 43 11.96 -13.08 -2.99
N PHE A 44 13.27 -12.83 -3.03
CA PHE A 44 13.88 -11.80 -3.86
C PHE A 44 14.87 -12.46 -4.83
N ASN A 45 14.39 -12.76 -6.04
CA ASN A 45 15.25 -13.29 -7.09
C ASN A 45 16.03 -12.13 -7.73
N LEU A 46 17.21 -11.84 -7.20
CA LEU A 46 18.09 -10.75 -7.63
C LEU A 46 19.13 -11.18 -8.67
N ASN A 47 18.85 -12.24 -9.43
CA ASN A 47 19.74 -12.72 -10.48
C ASN A 47 19.80 -11.74 -11.66
N GLY A 48 21.01 -11.46 -12.15
CA GLY A 48 21.24 -10.58 -13.30
C GLY A 48 21.46 -9.12 -12.90
N VAL A 49 20.91 -8.19 -13.71
CA VAL A 49 21.03 -6.74 -13.45
C VAL A 49 20.09 -6.36 -12.29
N PRO A 50 20.60 -5.82 -11.16
CA PRO A 50 19.78 -5.55 -9.98
C PRO A 50 18.57 -4.64 -10.25
N ARG A 51 18.74 -3.59 -11.06
CA ARG A 51 17.62 -2.72 -11.47
C ARG A 51 16.48 -3.52 -12.08
N ASP A 52 16.78 -4.38 -13.05
CA ASP A 52 15.76 -5.11 -13.81
C ASP A 52 15.10 -6.18 -12.93
N ALA A 53 15.87 -6.83 -12.07
CA ALA A 53 15.34 -7.78 -11.09
C ALA A 53 14.36 -7.09 -10.10
N LEU A 54 14.75 -5.95 -9.53
CA LEU A 54 13.90 -5.18 -8.61
C LEU A 54 12.62 -4.69 -9.29
N LEU A 55 12.71 -4.21 -10.54
CA LEU A 55 11.54 -3.81 -11.33
C LEU A 55 10.60 -4.98 -11.60
N ASN A 56 11.14 -6.17 -11.90
CA ASN A 56 10.33 -7.38 -12.10
C ASN A 56 9.61 -7.80 -10.82
N ILE A 57 10.29 -7.72 -9.67
CA ILE A 57 9.69 -8.01 -8.35
C ILE A 57 8.57 -7.00 -8.07
N GLN A 58 8.81 -5.70 -8.27
CA GLN A 58 7.81 -4.65 -8.08
C GLN A 58 6.59 -4.87 -8.99
N ALA A 59 6.81 -5.14 -10.29
CA ALA A 59 5.72 -5.36 -11.24
C ALA A 59 4.85 -6.56 -10.83
N SER A 60 5.48 -7.67 -10.43
CA SER A 60 4.77 -8.87 -9.98
C SER A 60 3.99 -8.60 -8.69
N TRP A 61 4.59 -7.88 -7.75
CA TRP A 61 3.98 -7.52 -6.49
C TRP A 61 2.77 -6.59 -6.66
N LEU A 62 2.90 -5.54 -7.48
CA LEU A 62 1.81 -4.62 -7.79
C LEU A 62 0.65 -5.32 -8.50
N LYS A 63 0.95 -6.17 -9.48
CA LYS A 63 -0.07 -6.95 -10.19
C LYS A 63 -0.84 -7.89 -9.25
N ASN A 64 -0.11 -8.66 -8.43
CA ASN A 64 -0.73 -9.57 -7.49
C ASN A 64 -1.56 -8.85 -6.42
N GLY A 65 -1.12 -7.67 -5.97
CA GLY A 65 -1.87 -6.85 -5.04
C GLY A 65 -3.13 -6.25 -5.65
N LEU A 66 -3.07 -5.81 -6.91
CA LEU A 66 -4.24 -5.38 -7.66
C LEU A 66 -5.26 -6.51 -7.81
N ASP A 67 -4.82 -7.72 -8.19
CA ASP A 67 -5.71 -8.88 -8.31
C ASP A 67 -6.42 -9.21 -6.98
N ARG A 68 -5.70 -9.08 -5.85
CA ARG A 68 -6.27 -9.26 -4.50
C ARG A 68 -7.27 -8.17 -4.14
N LEU A 69 -7.00 -6.92 -4.48
CA LEU A 69 -7.92 -5.80 -4.29
C LEU A 69 -9.19 -5.98 -5.13
N GLU A 70 -9.06 -6.34 -6.40
CA GLU A 70 -10.21 -6.59 -7.28
C GLU A 70 -11.06 -7.76 -6.79
N LYS A 71 -10.43 -8.80 -6.24
CA LYS A 71 -11.15 -9.89 -5.58
C LYS A 71 -11.88 -9.42 -4.33
N ALA A 72 -11.22 -8.66 -3.47
CA ALA A 72 -11.82 -8.13 -2.24
C ALA A 72 -12.95 -7.15 -2.52
N ARG A 73 -12.86 -6.38 -3.62
CA ARG A 73 -13.94 -5.53 -4.13
C ARG A 73 -15.18 -6.36 -4.43
N LYS A 74 -15.04 -7.41 -5.25
CA LYS A 74 -16.14 -8.32 -5.62
C LYS A 74 -16.77 -8.99 -4.39
N GLU A 75 -15.94 -9.52 -3.48
CA GLU A 75 -16.42 -10.13 -2.23
C GLU A 75 -17.18 -9.12 -1.35
N THR A 76 -16.75 -7.85 -1.33
CA THR A 76 -17.42 -6.79 -0.58
C THR A 76 -18.72 -6.35 -1.25
N GLU A 77 -18.78 -6.31 -2.58
CA GLU A 77 -20.02 -6.07 -3.35
C GLU A 77 -21.05 -7.18 -3.10
N ASP A 78 -20.65 -8.45 -3.18
CA ASP A 78 -21.52 -9.59 -2.89
C ASP A 78 -22.05 -9.56 -1.45
N ALA A 79 -21.20 -9.17 -0.50
CA ALA A 79 -21.59 -9.00 0.90
C ALA A 79 -22.57 -7.82 1.07
N LEU A 80 -22.36 -6.73 0.34
CA LEU A 80 -23.24 -5.56 0.35
C LEU A 80 -24.63 -5.91 -0.19
N GLU A 81 -24.72 -6.64 -1.30
CA GLU A 81 -26.00 -7.09 -1.87
C GLU A 81 -26.76 -8.00 -0.89
N LYS A 82 -26.06 -8.93 -0.24
CA LYS A 82 -26.66 -9.78 0.82
C LYS A 82 -27.12 -8.96 2.01
N ALA A 83 -26.32 -7.99 2.47
CA ALA A 83 -26.64 -7.14 3.60
C ALA A 83 -27.88 -6.26 3.33
N LYS A 84 -28.04 -5.76 2.10
CA LYS A 84 -29.25 -5.03 1.67
C LYS A 84 -30.53 -5.88 1.77
N GLY A 85 -30.41 -7.21 1.68
CA GLY A 85 -31.53 -8.15 1.79
C GLY A 85 -31.90 -8.63 3.19
N GLY A 86 -31.15 -8.27 4.25
CA GLY A 86 -31.45 -8.77 5.60
C GLY A 86 -30.54 -8.36 6.76
N ALA A 87 -29.50 -7.54 6.54
CA ALA A 87 -28.57 -7.08 7.57
C ALA A 87 -28.20 -5.60 7.36
N GLN A 88 -29.21 -4.74 7.39
CA GLN A 88 -29.11 -3.31 7.02
C GLN A 88 -28.07 -2.54 7.85
N ASP A 89 -27.84 -2.96 9.10
CA ASP A 89 -26.85 -2.38 10.01
C ASP A 89 -25.40 -2.55 9.50
N GLN A 90 -25.13 -3.51 8.61
CA GLN A 90 -23.79 -3.76 8.04
C GLN A 90 -23.55 -3.00 6.72
N VAL A 91 -24.61 -2.47 6.09
CA VAL A 91 -24.55 -1.85 4.75
C VAL A 91 -23.60 -0.66 4.75
N ALA A 92 -23.72 0.27 5.72
CA ALA A 92 -22.87 1.46 5.77
C ALA A 92 -21.37 1.13 5.95
N GLY A 93 -21.06 0.09 6.73
CA GLY A 93 -19.69 -0.39 6.91
C GLY A 93 -19.11 -1.00 5.63
N LEU A 94 -19.93 -1.78 4.90
CA LEU A 94 -19.54 -2.39 3.63
C LEU A 94 -19.39 -1.34 2.51
N GLU A 95 -20.24 -0.33 2.45
CA GLU A 95 -20.09 0.78 1.48
C GLU A 95 -18.82 1.59 1.73
N THR A 96 -18.48 1.84 3.01
CA THR A 96 -17.24 2.52 3.37
C THR A 96 -16.02 1.69 2.98
N LYS A 97 -16.06 0.38 3.25
CA LYS A 97 -15.00 -0.55 2.85
C LYS A 97 -14.85 -0.62 1.33
N LEU A 98 -15.96 -0.65 0.58
CA LEU A 98 -15.94 -0.68 -0.87
C LEU A 98 -15.26 0.57 -1.45
N LYS A 99 -15.60 1.76 -0.93
CA LYS A 99 -14.95 3.03 -1.33
C LYS A 99 -13.45 3.05 -1.03
N ASP A 100 -13.03 2.49 0.11
CA ASP A 100 -11.61 2.40 0.45
C ASP A 100 -10.86 1.45 -0.51
N ILE A 101 -11.46 0.29 -0.82
CA ILE A 101 -10.90 -0.65 -1.80
C ILE A 101 -10.84 -0.01 -3.19
N ASP A 102 -11.90 0.68 -3.63
CA ASP A 102 -11.93 1.37 -4.93
C ASP A 102 -10.80 2.40 -5.04
N LYS A 103 -10.59 3.20 -3.98
CA LYS A 103 -9.47 4.14 -3.91
C LYS A 103 -8.12 3.44 -3.98
N GLN A 104 -7.93 2.34 -3.24
CA GLN A 104 -6.69 1.57 -3.28
C GLN A 104 -6.43 0.97 -4.67
N ILE A 105 -7.47 0.55 -5.39
CA ILE A 105 -7.37 0.07 -6.78
C ILE A 105 -6.91 1.19 -7.71
N GLU A 106 -7.53 2.38 -7.63
CA GLU A 106 -7.15 3.53 -8.45
C GLU A 106 -5.71 3.96 -8.19
N ASP A 107 -5.34 4.12 -6.92
CA ASP A 107 -3.98 4.49 -6.51
C ASP A 107 -2.97 3.43 -7.00
N THR A 108 -3.31 2.12 -6.92
CA THR A 108 -2.43 1.03 -7.38
C THR A 108 -2.26 1.05 -8.90
N LYS A 109 -3.34 1.31 -9.65
CA LYS A 109 -3.29 1.45 -11.11
C LYS A 109 -2.41 2.63 -11.52
N ALA A 110 -2.48 3.75 -10.81
CA ALA A 110 -1.59 4.89 -11.02
C ALA A 110 -0.12 4.52 -10.75
N GLU A 111 0.15 3.76 -9.69
CA GLU A 111 1.52 3.30 -9.39
C GLU A 111 2.05 2.31 -10.44
N ILE A 112 1.22 1.40 -10.96
CA ILE A 112 1.57 0.51 -12.07
C ILE A 112 1.89 1.32 -13.33
N ALA A 113 1.12 2.37 -13.63
CA ALA A 113 1.38 3.23 -14.78
C ALA A 113 2.77 3.88 -14.68
N ILE A 114 3.16 4.40 -13.51
CA ILE A 114 4.51 4.91 -13.27
C ILE A 114 5.56 3.80 -13.40
N ALA A 115 5.32 2.63 -12.80
CA ALA A 115 6.24 1.49 -12.79
C ALA A 115 6.48 0.88 -14.18
N SER A 116 5.55 1.08 -15.11
CA SER A 116 5.62 0.61 -16.50
C SER A 116 6.03 1.68 -17.51
N ASP A 117 6.16 2.95 -17.09
CA ASP A 117 6.57 4.05 -17.96
C ASP A 117 8.06 3.93 -18.35
N THR A 118 8.30 3.65 -19.62
CA THR A 118 9.65 3.54 -20.21
C THR A 118 10.09 4.82 -20.91
N THR A 119 9.30 5.90 -20.80
CA THR A 119 9.63 7.20 -21.39
C THR A 119 10.96 7.72 -20.81
N PRO A 120 11.92 8.13 -21.65
CA PRO A 120 13.17 8.71 -21.18
C PRO A 120 12.98 10.02 -20.41
N GLY A 121 13.95 10.39 -19.56
CA GLY A 121 13.95 11.67 -18.83
C GLY A 121 13.25 11.60 -17.47
N GLU A 122 12.53 12.66 -17.09
CA GLU A 122 11.90 12.83 -15.75
C GLU A 122 11.01 11.65 -15.32
N ALA A 123 10.36 10.97 -16.28
CA ALA A 123 9.55 9.78 -16.00
C ALA A 123 10.38 8.63 -15.38
N GLN A 124 11.64 8.47 -15.78
CA GLN A 124 12.53 7.45 -15.20
C GLN A 124 12.91 7.77 -13.75
N LYS A 125 13.01 9.06 -13.40
CA LYS A 125 13.25 9.47 -12.02
C LYS A 125 12.06 9.15 -11.13
N ALA A 126 10.84 9.51 -11.56
CA ALA A 126 9.62 9.17 -10.83
C ALA A 126 9.46 7.65 -10.66
N ARG A 127 9.77 6.88 -11.70
CA ARG A 127 9.76 5.41 -11.67
C ARG A 127 10.78 4.85 -10.68
N LYS A 128 12.00 5.38 -10.68
CA LYS A 128 13.04 5.01 -9.71
C LYS A 128 12.65 5.36 -8.28
N ASP A 129 12.14 6.56 -8.05
CA ASP A 129 11.74 7.01 -6.72
C ASP A 129 10.65 6.10 -6.15
N LYS A 130 9.67 5.72 -6.97
CA LYS A 130 8.66 4.73 -6.59
C LYS A 130 9.23 3.34 -6.33
N LEU A 131 10.15 2.86 -7.16
CA LEU A 131 10.83 1.59 -6.91
C LEU A 131 11.56 1.60 -5.56
N LEU A 132 12.41 2.59 -5.33
CA LEU A 132 13.21 2.69 -4.11
C LEU A 132 12.35 2.84 -2.86
N THR A 133 11.24 3.56 -3.00
CA THR A 133 10.22 3.68 -1.97
C THR A 133 9.67 2.31 -1.55
N ASN A 134 9.27 1.48 -2.51
CA ASN A 134 8.73 0.15 -2.23
C ASN A 134 9.82 -0.80 -1.70
N VAL A 135 11.03 -0.74 -2.25
CA VAL A 135 12.17 -1.54 -1.79
C VAL A 135 12.53 -1.20 -0.33
N ASN A 136 12.57 0.08 0.03
CA ASN A 136 12.81 0.49 1.42
C ASN A 136 11.71 -0.01 2.36
N GLN A 137 10.47 0.00 1.90
CA GLN A 137 9.37 -0.56 2.67
C GLN A 137 9.54 -2.07 2.90
N TRP A 138 9.94 -2.83 1.88
CA TRP A 138 10.20 -4.27 2.03
C TRP A 138 11.35 -4.55 2.98
N ILE A 139 12.46 -3.80 2.87
CA ILE A 139 13.61 -3.91 3.76
C ILE A 139 13.19 -3.70 5.22
N ASN A 140 12.49 -2.61 5.52
CA ASN A 140 12.09 -2.28 6.89
C ASN A 140 11.22 -3.38 7.52
N GLU A 141 10.30 -3.97 6.73
CA GLU A 141 9.46 -5.06 7.22
C GLU A 141 10.25 -6.36 7.38
N LEU A 142 11.20 -6.67 6.50
CA LEU A 142 12.08 -7.82 6.64
C LEU A 142 12.94 -7.71 7.91
N GLU A 143 13.49 -6.53 8.20
CA GLU A 143 14.23 -6.25 9.43
C GLU A 143 13.34 -6.39 10.68
N HIS A 144 12.08 -5.92 10.60
CA HIS A 144 11.11 -6.10 11.68
C HIS A 144 10.79 -7.58 11.93
N MET A 145 10.47 -8.33 10.86
CA MET A 145 10.22 -9.76 10.94
C MET A 145 11.44 -10.53 11.45
N ALA A 146 12.64 -10.18 11.00
CA ALA A 146 13.88 -10.77 11.51
C ALA A 146 14.02 -10.54 13.02
N THR A 147 13.74 -9.32 13.49
CA THR A 147 13.79 -8.98 14.92
C THR A 147 12.78 -9.79 15.73
N GLU A 148 11.55 -9.94 15.25
CA GLU A 148 10.53 -10.75 15.93
C GLU A 148 10.92 -12.24 15.97
N GLN A 149 11.51 -12.77 14.90
CA GLN A 149 12.02 -14.14 14.90
C GLN A 149 13.20 -14.32 15.87
N MET A 150 14.10 -13.35 15.98
CA MET A 150 15.18 -13.38 16.97
C MET A 150 14.61 -13.40 18.40
N LYS A 151 13.59 -12.59 18.66
CA LYS A 151 12.91 -12.59 19.96
C LYS A 151 12.29 -13.95 20.27
N ILE A 152 11.63 -14.60 19.31
CA ILE A 152 11.09 -15.95 19.47
C ILE A 152 12.22 -16.96 19.75
N ALA A 153 13.33 -16.87 19.02
CA ALA A 153 14.49 -17.73 19.22
C ALA A 153 15.06 -17.64 20.65
N ILE A 154 15.15 -16.43 21.21
CA ILE A 154 15.63 -16.20 22.57
C ILE A 154 14.63 -16.67 23.63
N MET A 155 13.32 -16.53 23.37
CA MET A 155 12.26 -16.81 24.34
C MET A 155 11.74 -18.25 24.30
N SER A 156 12.14 -19.05 23.31
CA SER A 156 11.64 -20.41 23.10
C SER A 156 12.78 -21.42 23.21
N ASP A 157 12.43 -22.70 23.33
CA ASP A 157 13.40 -23.79 23.39
C ASP A 157 13.27 -24.75 22.20
N GLY A 158 14.33 -25.54 21.98
CA GLY A 158 14.32 -26.70 21.09
C GLY A 158 13.99 -26.35 19.63
N GLY A 159 13.07 -27.11 19.02
CA GLY A 159 12.75 -26.98 17.59
C GLY A 159 12.15 -25.63 17.18
N VAL A 160 11.44 -24.96 18.09
CA VAL A 160 10.85 -23.64 17.82
C VAL A 160 11.96 -22.59 17.75
N ALA A 161 12.92 -22.63 18.67
CA ALA A 161 14.06 -21.73 18.67
C ALA A 161 14.90 -21.87 17.38
N MET A 162 15.27 -23.11 17.01
CA MET A 162 16.04 -23.36 15.79
C MET A 162 15.32 -22.90 14.52
N THR A 163 13.99 -23.08 14.46
CA THR A 163 13.20 -22.60 13.31
C THR A 163 13.19 -21.08 13.26
N ALA A 164 13.00 -20.42 14.40
CA ALA A 164 12.99 -18.97 14.48
C ALA A 164 14.37 -18.37 14.13
N GLU A 165 15.48 -18.97 14.58
CA GLU A 165 16.84 -18.56 14.18
C GLU A 165 17.03 -18.63 12.66
N LYS A 166 16.59 -19.72 12.03
CA LYS A 166 16.66 -19.88 10.57
C LYS A 166 15.85 -18.80 9.86
N MET A 167 14.64 -18.50 10.34
CA MET A 167 13.80 -17.46 9.75
C MET A 167 14.39 -16.06 9.97
N ASN A 168 14.97 -15.78 11.13
CA ASN A 168 15.71 -14.55 11.39
C ASN A 168 16.86 -14.36 10.38
N GLN A 169 17.68 -15.39 10.20
CA GLN A 169 18.80 -15.36 9.24
C GLN A 169 18.29 -15.11 7.82
N GLN A 170 17.21 -15.81 7.41
CA GLN A 170 16.63 -15.67 6.08
C GLN A 170 16.11 -14.25 5.83
N TYR A 171 15.34 -13.67 6.76
CA TYR A 171 14.82 -12.32 6.60
C TYR A 171 15.92 -11.26 6.62
N SER A 172 16.94 -11.42 7.47
CA SER A 172 18.10 -10.53 7.52
C SER A 172 18.86 -10.56 6.19
N GLN A 173 19.12 -11.77 5.65
CA GLN A 173 19.79 -11.91 4.36
C GLN A 173 19.01 -11.24 3.23
N PHE A 174 17.69 -11.40 3.19
CA PHE A 174 16.87 -10.72 2.18
C PHE A 174 16.92 -9.20 2.32
N ALA A 175 16.90 -8.66 3.54
CA ALA A 175 17.03 -7.23 3.77
C ALA A 175 18.39 -6.72 3.27
N ASP A 176 19.48 -7.43 3.60
CA ASP A 176 20.83 -7.09 3.16
C ASP A 176 20.98 -7.17 1.64
N ASP A 177 20.48 -8.22 1.01
CA ASP A 177 20.53 -8.39 -0.45
C ASP A 177 19.81 -7.24 -1.16
N LEU A 178 18.67 -6.79 -0.63
CA LEU A 178 17.94 -5.63 -1.14
C LEU A 178 18.67 -4.30 -0.88
N GLN A 179 19.32 -4.15 0.27
CA GLN A 179 20.18 -3.00 0.58
C GLN A 179 21.36 -2.90 -0.39
N HIS A 180 21.94 -4.04 -0.77
CA HIS A 180 22.98 -4.08 -1.79
C HIS A 180 22.42 -3.79 -3.18
N ALA A 181 21.33 -4.44 -3.58
CA ALA A 181 20.73 -4.26 -4.90
C ALA A 181 20.29 -2.80 -5.15
N LYS A 182 19.72 -2.11 -4.15
CA LYS A 182 19.29 -0.72 -4.31
C LYS A 182 20.45 0.28 -4.46
N ARG A 183 21.66 -0.10 -4.02
CA ARG A 183 22.90 0.69 -4.13
C ARG A 183 23.76 0.27 -5.31
N ASP A 184 23.31 -0.70 -6.11
CA ASP A 184 24.02 -1.11 -7.30
C ASP A 184 24.10 0.03 -8.33
N ALA A 185 25.19 0.07 -9.09
CA ALA A 185 25.42 1.12 -10.09
C ALA A 185 24.29 1.21 -11.14
N SER A 186 23.65 0.08 -11.49
CA SER A 186 22.51 0.06 -12.41
C SER A 186 21.28 0.78 -11.85
N VAL A 187 21.12 0.83 -10.53
CA VAL A 187 20.03 1.53 -9.84
C VAL A 187 20.43 2.97 -9.52
N GLU A 188 21.61 3.17 -8.96
CA GLU A 188 22.09 4.49 -8.57
C GLU A 188 22.22 5.43 -9.76
N ASN A 189 22.69 4.95 -10.91
CA ASN A 189 22.88 5.77 -12.10
C ASN A 189 21.62 5.88 -12.99
N TRP A 190 20.57 5.13 -12.69
CA TRP A 190 19.31 5.21 -13.43
C TRP A 190 18.52 6.47 -13.06
N GLY A 191 17.88 7.07 -14.07
CA GLY A 191 17.07 8.27 -13.93
C GLY A 191 17.87 9.54 -13.58
N LYS A 192 19.20 9.50 -13.76
CA LYS A 192 20.09 10.67 -13.72
C LYS A 192 20.18 11.32 -15.09
#